data_AF-A0A7C3PS08-F1
#
_entry.id   AF-A0A7C3PS08-F1
#
_cell.length_a   1.000
_cell.length_b   1.000
_cell.length_c   1.000
_cell.angle_alpha   90.00
_cell.angle_beta   90.00
_cell.angle_gamma   90.00
#
_symmetry.space_group_name_H-M   'P 1'
#
loop_
_entity.id
_entity.type
_entity.pdbx_description
1 polymer ?
#
loop_
_entity_poly.entity_id
_entity_poly.type
_entity_poly.pdbx_seq_one_letter_code
_entity_poly.pdbx_strand_id
1 'polypeptide(L)' 'RELEQLDRDIPLLESRKKEIEEQLNSGIEDYDKLQSLSDEYKQLLSDLDSKTFRWLQLSELI' A
#
# COMPACT_ATOMS: atom_id res chain seq x y z
N ARG A 1 3.13 -19.62 5.92
CA ARG A 1 2.90 -19.07 7.28
C ARG A 1 2.47 -17.61 7.15
N GLU A 2 1.82 -17.02 8.17
CA GLU A 2 1.33 -15.62 8.10
C GLU A 2 2.46 -14.63 7.77
N LEU A 3 3.61 -14.77 8.44
CA LEU A 3 4.80 -13.93 8.18
C LEU A 3 5.29 -14.02 6.72
N GLU A 4 5.38 -15.24 6.15
CA GLU A 4 5.81 -15.45 4.76
C GLU A 4 4.85 -14.82 3.73
N GLN A 5 3.56 -14.69 4.08
CA GLN A 5 2.60 -13.98 3.24
C GLN A 5 2.84 -12.47 3.33
N LEU A 6 3.06 -11.96 4.53
CA LEU A 6 3.37 -10.54 4.76
C LEU A 6 4.69 -10.13 4.07
N ASP A 7 5.70 -11.00 4.05
CA ASP A 7 6.96 -10.80 3.30
C ASP A 7 6.74 -10.60 1.79
N ARG A 8 5.64 -11.13 1.23
CA ARG A 8 5.27 -10.98 -0.18
C ARG A 8 4.32 -9.81 -0.40
N ASP A 9 3.33 -9.67 0.48
CA ASP A 9 2.29 -8.64 0.35
C ASP A 9 2.85 -7.23 0.51
N ILE A 10 3.69 -6.99 1.51
CA ILE A 10 4.19 -5.65 1.83
C ILE A 10 4.95 -5.04 0.64
N PRO A 11 5.93 -5.74 0.00
CA PRO A 11 6.58 -5.21 -1.20
C PRO A 11 5.63 -4.95 -2.38
N LEU A 12 4.60 -5.77 -2.58
CA LEU A 12 3.61 -5.56 -3.64
C LEU A 12 2.78 -4.30 -3.38
N LEU A 13 2.39 -4.07 -2.12
CA LEU A 13 1.67 -2.88 -1.72
C LEU A 13 2.54 -1.62 -1.83
N GLU A 14 3.81 -1.67 -1.45
CA GLU A 14 4.75 -0.55 -1.65
C GLU A 14 4.97 -0.24 -3.15
N SER A 15 5.04 -1.27 -4.00
CA SER A 15 5.10 -1.07 -5.46
C SER A 15 3.85 -0.36 -5.96
N ARG A 16 2.66 -0.84 -5.55
CA ARG A 16 1.39 -0.23 -5.96
C ARG A 16 1.24 1.19 -5.43
N LYS A 17 1.69 1.47 -4.20
CA LYS A 17 1.76 2.83 -3.63
C LYS A 17 2.50 3.77 -4.56
N LYS A 18 3.70 3.35 -4.98
CA LYS A 18 4.56 4.16 -5.84
C LYS A 18 3.93 4.40 -7.22
N GLU A 19 3.31 3.39 -7.82
CA GLU A 19 2.57 3.54 -9.07
C GLU A 19 1.43 4.57 -8.96
N ILE A 20 0.71 4.59 -7.83
CA ILE A 20 -0.35 5.56 -7.60
C ILE A 20 0.23 6.96 -7.39
N GLU A 21 1.33 7.10 -6.63
CA GLU A 21 2.03 8.39 -6.46
C GLU A 21 2.51 8.95 -7.79
N GLU A 22 3.08 8.12 -8.68
CA GLU A 22 3.49 8.53 -10.02
C GLU A 22 2.28 8.98 -10.85
N GLN A 23 1.16 8.26 -10.79
CA GLN A 23 -0.07 8.65 -11.49
C GLN A 23 -0.64 9.97 -10.95
N LEU A 24 -0.73 10.14 -9.63
CA LEU A 24 -1.24 11.37 -9.01
C LEU A 24 -0.37 12.59 -9.37
N ASN A 25 0.95 12.39 -9.49
CA ASN A 25 1.89 13.44 -9.90
C ASN A 25 1.94 13.69 -11.43
N SER A 26 1.23 12.90 -12.25
CA SER A 26 1.25 13.03 -13.71
C SER A 26 0.38 14.17 -14.26
N GLY A 27 -0.39 14.85 -13.40
CA GLY A 27 -1.31 15.92 -13.81
C GLY A 27 -2.62 15.40 -14.38
N ILE A 28 -3.33 14.57 -13.62
CA ILE A 28 -4.62 13.99 -14.03
C ILE A 28 -5.70 15.08 -14.11
N GLU A 29 -6.25 15.29 -15.31
CA GLU A 29 -7.37 16.22 -15.54
C GLU A 29 -8.75 15.61 -15.27
N ASP A 30 -8.83 14.27 -15.29
CA ASP A 30 -10.04 13.51 -14.98
C ASP A 30 -10.26 13.46 -13.46
N TYR A 31 -11.26 14.21 -12.99
CA TYR A 31 -11.60 14.33 -11.56
C TYR A 31 -12.03 13.00 -10.94
N ASP A 32 -12.81 12.17 -11.64
CA ASP A 32 -13.29 10.89 -11.11
C ASP A 32 -12.12 9.92 -10.94
N LYS A 33 -11.19 9.91 -11.91
CA LYS A 33 -9.95 9.14 -11.82
C LYS A 33 -9.05 9.64 -10.69
N LEU A 34 -8.90 10.96 -10.55
CA LEU A 34 -8.10 11.57 -9.48
C LEU A 34 -8.64 11.20 -8.10
N GLN A 35 -9.96 11.29 -7.91
CA GLN A 35 -10.63 10.94 -6.67
C GLN A 35 -10.46 9.44 -6.36
N SER A 36 -10.68 8.58 -7.36
CA SER A 36 -10.53 7.12 -7.20
C SER A 36 -9.11 6.72 -6.80
N LEU A 37 -8.09 7.29 -7.46
CA LEU A 37 -6.69 7.04 -7.11
C LEU A 37 -6.33 7.58 -5.72
N SER A 38 -6.90 8.72 -5.32
CA SER A 38 -6.68 9.29 -3.99
C SER A 38 -7.28 8.41 -2.89
N ASP A 39 -8.45 7.83 -3.13
CA ASP A 39 -9.10 6.92 -2.17
C ASP A 39 -8.40 5.56 -2.12
N GLU A 40 -7.98 5.03 -3.26
CA GLU A 40 -7.12 3.83 -3.33
C GLU A 40 -5.81 4.05 -2.56
N TYR A 41 -5.15 5.20 -2.76
CA TYR A 41 -3.92 5.55 -2.06
C TYR A 41 -4.09 5.57 -0.55
N LYS A 42 -5.16 6.21 -0.04
CA LYS A 42 -5.46 6.25 1.40
C LYS A 42 -5.68 4.86 1.98
N GLN A 43 -6.48 4.02 1.30
CA GLN A 43 -6.71 2.65 1.74
C GLN A 43 -5.42 1.86 1.76
N LEU A 44 -4.61 2.00 0.72
CA LEU A 44 -3.35 1.29 0.59
C LEU A 44 -2.33 1.69 1.69
N LEU A 45 -2.28 2.97 2.06
CA LEU A 45 -1.47 3.42 3.20
C LEU A 45 -1.91 2.78 4.52
N SER A 46 -3.24 2.70 4.76
CA SER A 46 -3.80 2.05 5.94
C SER A 46 -3.47 0.55 5.96
N ASP A 47 -3.56 -0.11 4.82
CA ASP A 47 -3.27 -1.55 4.69
C ASP A 47 -1.78 -1.82 4.91
N LEU A 48 -0.90 -0.99 4.35
CA LEU A 48 0.54 -1.06 4.56
C LEU A 48 0.92 -0.90 6.03
N ASP A 49 0.36 0.10 6.72
CA ASP A 49 0.64 0.33 8.13
C ASP A 49 0.20 -0.87 8.99
N SER A 50 -1.03 -1.35 8.78
CA SER A 50 -1.56 -2.50 9.50
C SER A 50 -0.75 -3.77 9.25
N LYS A 51 -0.36 -4.05 8.00
CA LYS A 51 0.42 -5.24 7.64
C LYS A 51 1.85 -5.15 8.15
N THR A 52 2.47 -3.97 8.08
CA THR A 52 3.82 -3.73 8.60
C THR A 52 3.87 -3.91 10.11
N PHE A 53 2.88 -3.36 10.83
CA PHE A 53 2.76 -3.57 12.27
C PHE A 53 2.59 -5.05 12.62
N ARG A 54 1.71 -5.77 11.90
CA ARG A 54 1.51 -7.21 12.12
C ARG A 54 2.76 -8.02 11.83
N TRP A 55 3.48 -7.69 10.75
CA TRP A 55 4.74 -8.33 10.40
C TRP A 55 5.77 -8.14 11.51
N LEU A 56 5.92 -6.92 12.03
CA LEU A 56 6.83 -6.62 13.13
C LEU A 56 6.51 -7.47 14.36
N GLN A 57 5.23 -7.52 14.77
CA GLN A 57 4.79 -8.34 15.89
C GLN A 57 5.13 -9.83 15.70
N LEU A 58 4.94 -10.38 14.50
CA LEU A 58 5.23 -11.78 14.21
C LEU A 58 6.74 -12.06 14.17
N SER A 59 7.53 -11.14 13.62
CA SER A 59 8.98 -11.23 13.56
C SER A 59 9.63 -11.24 14.95
N GLU A 60 9.05 -10.54 15.93
CA GLU A 60 9.55 -10.50 17.32
C GLU A 60 9.24 -11.78 18.13
N LEU A 61 8.30 -12.63 17.67
CA LEU A 61 7.90 -13.85 18.36
C LEU A 61 8.68 -15.10 17.93
N ILE A 62 9.61 -14.95 16.99
CA ILE A 62 10.33 -16.05 16.33
C ILE A 62 11.81 -16.03 16.69
#